data_AF-A0A6I9N2Y1-F1
#
_entry.id   AF-A0A6I9N2Y1-F1
#
_cell.length_a   1.000
_cell.length_b   1.000
_cell.length_c   1.000
_cell.angle_alpha   90.00
_cell.angle_beta   90.00
_cell.angle_gamma   90.00
#
_symmetry.space_group_name_H-M   'P 1'
#
loop_
_entity.id
_entity.type
_entity.pdbx_description
1 polymer ?
#
loop_
_entity_poly.entity_id
_entity_poly.type
_entity_poly.pdbx_seq_one_letter_code
_entity_poly.pdbx_strand_id
1 'polypeptide(L)'
;MSQYVTDVFKTVYVSVLPNANAYAMHERGEVGTPRFTQYFRGSLSGLTIRPGRIETQKVISCLQACKEGLDINSLESLAKDIKFHFNPAQSVLVVEGEDLDSINTAMTKVSYINSRQFPTSGLRRLHITTTVQCFGEDICLSIPDIKSVVMVLPPSEPRITISGSNRLVRPGADLRGPLGVAPFKELQITSTVMKGDSFGGSRRPGVMELMHNLDYCDVLVIGDELNPERESLEIHHSALLGKHLDATNSTSGISIYGVDSMAHYEQALRQLRYRNQRPATLSERRFRLTCSELNGRYTSNEFNLEVSVLHHSAPVHVNHMAAQAPFMRPVHHPLMIHALNSHMSGSAPPAATAVIVVCIAALVVIVVIGVYRIHATHQEGSREEEEEVKETEEDWDNSALTITVNPMEVRID
;
A
#
# COMPACT_ATOMS: atom_id res chain seq x y z
N MET A 1 22.94 13.45 33.47
CA MET A 1 23.81 14.55 33.93
C MET A 1 24.64 15.00 32.73
N SER A 2 24.99 16.29 32.67
CA SER A 2 25.52 17.03 31.51
C SER A 2 24.51 17.36 30.40
N GLN A 3 24.34 18.67 30.19
CA GLN A 3 23.69 19.37 29.05
C GLN A 3 24.81 19.69 28.03
N TYR A 4 24.56 20.08 26.77
CA TYR A 4 24.09 21.38 26.22
C TYR A 4 24.14 21.26 24.66
N VAL A 5 23.71 22.19 23.79
CA VAL A 5 23.21 23.58 23.95
C VAL A 5 21.97 23.85 23.06
N THR A 6 21.92 24.96 22.32
CA THR A 6 20.83 25.52 21.49
C THR A 6 21.08 25.41 19.98
N ASP A 7 20.00 25.30 19.18
CA ASP A 7 19.72 26.28 18.12
C ASP A 7 18.20 26.44 17.91
N VAL A 8 17.79 27.47 17.18
CA VAL A 8 16.45 28.08 17.25
C VAL A 8 15.49 27.56 16.15
N PHE A 9 14.27 27.24 16.58
CA PHE A 9 13.14 26.65 15.83
C PHE A 9 13.21 25.15 15.45
N LYS A 10 12.02 24.52 15.52
CA LYS A 10 11.67 23.14 15.09
C LYS A 10 12.32 21.98 15.87
N THR A 11 11.65 21.54 16.93
CA THR A 11 11.78 20.15 17.41
C THR A 11 10.47 19.69 18.05
N VAL A 12 9.91 18.58 17.57
CA VAL A 12 8.85 17.85 18.27
C VAL A 12 9.53 16.80 19.15
N TYR A 13 9.53 17.02 20.46
CA TYR A 13 10.06 16.05 21.41
C TYR A 13 9.00 14.99 21.72
N VAL A 14 9.20 13.76 21.25
CA VAL A 14 8.48 12.58 21.74
C VAL A 14 9.37 11.87 22.75
N SER A 15 9.19 12.17 24.03
CA SER A 15 9.90 11.50 25.12
C SER A 15 9.28 10.13 25.41
N VAL A 16 10.12 9.10 25.41
CA VAL A 16 9.72 7.71 25.67
C VAL A 16 9.42 7.52 27.16
N LEU A 17 8.22 7.02 27.49
CA LEU A 17 7.93 6.52 28.83
C LEU A 17 8.70 5.20 29.08
N PRO A 18 9.48 5.09 30.17
CA PRO A 18 9.91 3.79 30.66
C PRO A 18 8.72 3.12 31.38
N ASN A 19 8.43 1.89 30.97
CA ASN A 19 7.38 0.99 31.45
C ASN A 19 5.94 1.32 31.00
N ALA A 20 5.24 0.27 30.59
CA ALA A 20 3.89 0.31 30.06
C ALA A 20 2.83 0.40 31.17
N ASN A 21 1.67 0.98 30.82
CA ASN A 21 0.35 0.35 30.94
C ASN A 21 -0.70 1.28 30.31
N ALA A 22 -1.41 0.79 29.29
CA ALA A 22 -2.53 1.51 28.69
C ALA A 22 -3.84 1.00 29.29
N TYR A 23 -4.54 1.87 30.03
CA TYR A 23 -5.92 1.66 30.47
C TYR A 23 -6.71 2.97 30.33
N ALA A 24 -7.96 2.87 29.89
CA ALA A 24 -8.83 4.03 29.73
C ALA A 24 -9.61 4.31 31.04
N MET A 25 -9.50 5.55 31.50
CA MET A 25 -10.41 6.32 32.38
C MET A 25 -11.00 5.65 33.64
N HIS A 26 -10.47 6.05 34.80
CA HIS A 26 -11.28 6.31 36.00
C HIS A 26 -10.78 7.57 36.71
N GLU A 27 -11.66 8.28 37.44
CA GLU A 27 -11.31 9.51 38.16
C GLU A 27 -10.64 9.25 39.53
N ARG A 28 -10.07 10.34 40.09
CA ARG A 28 -9.47 10.53 41.42
C ARG A 28 -8.09 9.91 41.71
N GLY A 29 -7.16 10.79 42.08
CA GLY A 29 -5.90 10.46 42.76
C GLY A 29 -4.74 11.33 42.29
N GLU A 30 -4.41 12.39 43.02
CA GLU A 30 -3.27 13.25 42.67
C GLU A 30 -1.93 12.57 42.96
N VAL A 31 -1.13 12.36 41.90
CA VAL A 31 0.34 12.29 42.00
C VAL A 31 0.89 13.12 40.83
N GLY A 32 1.69 14.14 41.15
CA GLY A 32 2.16 15.13 40.17
C GLY A 32 3.18 14.56 39.18
N THR A 33 2.71 14.10 38.02
CA THR A 33 3.56 13.77 36.87
C THR A 33 4.08 15.05 36.19
N PRO A 34 5.31 15.05 35.63
CA PRO A 34 5.81 16.18 34.86
C PRO A 34 4.98 16.37 33.58
N ARG A 35 4.11 17.38 33.57
CA ARG A 35 3.26 17.73 32.42
C ARG A 35 4.09 18.46 31.36
N PHE A 36 4.40 17.79 30.26
CA PHE A 36 4.86 18.45 29.04
C PHE A 36 3.67 19.12 28.33
N THR A 37 3.45 20.41 28.62
CA THR A 37 2.39 21.21 27.98
C THR A 37 2.95 21.96 26.77
N GLN A 38 3.01 21.29 25.62
CA GLN A 38 3.15 21.96 24.32
C GLN A 38 2.07 21.46 23.37
N TYR A 39 1.17 22.38 23.00
CA TYR A 39 -0.06 22.07 22.28
C TYR A 39 0.23 21.82 20.80
N PHE A 40 0.03 20.58 20.35
CA PHE A 40 -0.19 20.32 18.92
C PHE A 40 -1.39 21.16 18.45
N ARG A 41 -1.15 22.06 17.50
CA ARG A 41 -2.19 22.90 16.88
C ARG A 41 -2.41 22.42 15.45
N GLY A 42 -3.41 21.58 15.29
CA GLY A 42 -3.79 20.99 14.00
C GLY A 42 -4.82 19.87 14.20
N SER A 43 -5.05 19.10 13.15
CA SER A 43 -5.76 17.82 13.23
C SER A 43 -4.78 16.69 12.92
N LEU A 44 -4.85 15.60 13.68
CA LEU A 44 -4.01 14.42 13.54
C LEU A 44 -4.91 13.20 13.38
N SER A 45 -4.81 12.53 12.23
CA SER A 45 -5.69 11.41 11.87
C SER A 45 -5.34 10.08 12.58
N GLY A 46 -4.15 9.99 13.17
CA GLY A 46 -3.69 8.82 13.91
C GLY A 46 -2.23 8.97 14.33
N LEU A 47 -1.86 8.40 15.47
CA LEU A 47 -0.48 8.33 15.97
C LEU A 47 -0.26 6.96 16.59
N THR A 48 0.72 6.22 16.10
CA THR A 48 1.16 4.95 16.68
C THR A 48 2.55 5.15 17.26
N ILE A 49 2.70 4.94 18.56
CA ILE A 49 4.00 5.03 19.26
C ILE A 49 4.52 3.60 19.46
N ARG A 50 5.75 3.33 19.03
CA ARG A 50 6.43 2.04 19.24
C ARG A 50 7.53 2.20 20.30
N PRO A 51 7.33 1.73 21.55
CA PRO A 51 8.35 1.82 22.59
C PRO A 51 9.68 1.17 22.16
N GLY A 52 10.80 1.78 22.54
CA GLY A 52 12.14 1.24 22.27
C GLY A 52 12.65 1.40 20.83
N ARG A 53 11.90 2.03 19.91
CA ARG A 53 12.35 2.33 18.55
C ARG A 53 12.36 3.83 18.29
N ILE A 54 13.45 4.33 17.71
CA ILE A 54 13.59 5.73 17.28
C ILE A 54 13.26 5.78 15.78
N GLU A 55 12.34 6.66 15.39
CA GLU A 55 11.99 6.88 13.98
C GLU A 55 12.95 7.84 13.28
N THR A 56 13.05 7.74 11.95
CA THR A 56 14.04 8.49 11.18
C THR A 56 13.68 9.97 11.04
N GLN A 57 14.68 10.85 10.89
CA GLN A 57 14.47 12.28 10.64
C GLN A 57 13.57 12.52 9.41
N LYS A 58 13.66 11.68 8.37
CA LYS A 58 12.79 11.75 7.18
C LYS A 58 11.30 11.56 7.52
N VAL A 59 10.99 10.64 8.43
CA VAL A 59 9.62 10.41 8.93
C VAL A 59 9.16 11.61 9.75
N ILE A 60 10.00 12.14 10.65
CA ILE A 60 9.66 13.32 11.47
C ILE A 60 9.45 14.58 10.61
N SER A 61 10.29 14.81 9.59
CA SER A 61 10.10 15.91 8.63
C SER A 61 8.80 15.75 7.82
N CYS A 62 8.41 14.52 7.46
CA CYS A 62 7.15 14.25 6.76
C CYS A 62 5.91 14.62 7.61
N LEU A 63 5.98 14.56 8.94
CA LEU A 63 4.90 15.02 9.83
C LEU A 63 4.66 16.54 9.75
N GLN A 64 5.66 17.32 9.29
CA GLN A 64 5.58 18.77 9.17
C GLN A 64 5.33 19.24 7.73
N ALA A 65 5.38 18.35 6.74
CA ALA A 65 5.15 18.68 5.34
C ALA A 65 3.65 18.70 5.00
N CYS A 66 3.19 19.75 4.33
CA CYS A 66 1.80 19.84 3.91
C CYS A 66 1.55 18.99 2.65
N LYS A 67 0.58 18.07 2.72
CA LYS A 67 0.09 17.30 1.55
C LYS A 67 -0.88 18.10 0.65
N GLU A 68 -1.02 19.39 0.88
CA GLU A 68 -1.91 20.28 0.14
C GLU A 68 -1.36 21.71 0.25
N GLY A 69 -1.21 22.41 -0.88
CA GLY A 69 -0.61 23.74 -0.92
C GLY A 69 -0.42 24.27 -2.34
N LEU A 70 0.35 25.36 -2.43
CA LEU A 70 0.90 25.90 -3.67
C LEU A 70 2.30 25.33 -3.91
N ASP A 71 2.66 25.15 -5.17
CA ASP A 71 3.97 24.67 -5.62
C ASP A 71 4.38 25.33 -6.94
N ILE A 72 5.67 25.33 -7.27
CA ILE A 72 6.21 25.84 -8.53
C ILE A 72 6.87 24.69 -9.29
N ASN A 73 6.30 24.36 -10.45
CA ASN A 73 6.88 23.30 -11.29
C ASN A 73 8.21 23.77 -11.91
N SER A 74 9.29 23.03 -11.63
CA SER A 74 10.64 23.21 -12.19
C SER A 74 11.29 24.58 -11.94
N LEU A 75 11.70 24.85 -10.69
CA LEU A 75 12.46 26.05 -10.28
C LEU A 75 13.68 26.33 -11.20
N GLU A 76 14.33 25.28 -11.69
CA GLU A 76 15.49 25.32 -12.59
C GLU A 76 15.25 26.07 -13.91
N SER A 77 13.97 26.24 -14.30
CA SER A 77 13.55 26.87 -15.56
C SER A 77 13.06 28.31 -15.40
N LEU A 78 13.18 28.92 -14.21
CA LEU A 78 12.83 30.31 -13.96
C LEU A 78 14.11 31.17 -13.98
N ALA A 79 13.99 32.43 -14.40
CA ALA A 79 15.12 33.34 -14.48
C ALA A 79 15.82 33.48 -13.12
N LYS A 80 17.16 33.65 -13.14
CA LYS A 80 18.01 33.73 -11.94
C LYS A 80 17.64 34.89 -11.01
N ASP A 81 16.91 35.86 -11.54
CA ASP A 81 16.59 37.14 -10.90
C ASP A 81 15.20 37.12 -10.22
N ILE A 82 14.58 35.94 -10.09
CA ILE A 82 13.31 35.76 -9.38
C ILE A 82 13.51 34.98 -8.08
N LYS A 83 12.97 35.53 -6.99
CA LYS A 83 13.07 35.03 -5.61
C LYS A 83 11.71 34.58 -5.10
N PHE A 84 11.67 33.42 -4.45
CA PHE A 84 10.44 32.74 -4.05
C PHE A 84 10.42 32.45 -2.56
N HIS A 85 9.30 32.74 -1.89
CA HIS A 85 9.09 32.39 -0.49
C HIS A 85 7.74 31.72 -0.28
N PHE A 86 7.76 30.51 0.27
CA PHE A 86 6.56 29.86 0.79
C PHE A 86 6.46 30.09 2.30
N ASN A 87 5.25 30.32 2.80
CA ASN A 87 5.01 30.22 4.24
C ASN A 87 5.14 28.76 4.71
N PRO A 88 5.34 28.49 6.02
CA PRO A 88 5.50 27.12 6.53
C PRO A 88 4.32 26.17 6.29
N ALA A 89 3.15 26.69 5.91
CA ALA A 89 1.95 25.93 5.59
C ALA A 89 1.73 25.72 4.08
N GLN A 90 2.65 26.20 3.23
CA GLN A 90 2.59 26.20 1.76
C GLN A 90 1.26 26.76 1.20
N SER A 91 0.61 27.66 1.93
CA SER A 91 -0.65 28.30 1.56
C SER A 91 -0.51 29.72 1.02
N VAL A 92 0.68 30.32 1.19
CA VAL A 92 1.06 31.62 0.65
C VAL A 92 2.40 31.45 -0.05
N LEU A 93 2.46 31.87 -1.31
CA LEU A 93 3.65 32.02 -2.11
C LEU A 93 3.85 33.52 -2.38
N VAL A 94 5.06 34.01 -2.13
CA VAL A 94 5.52 35.34 -2.53
C VAL A 94 6.55 35.17 -3.65
N VAL A 95 6.38 35.94 -4.73
CA VAL A 95 7.29 36.02 -5.86
C VAL A 95 7.83 37.45 -5.93
N GLU A 96 9.15 37.59 -5.93
CA GLU A 96 9.85 38.88 -6.02
C GLU A 96 10.79 38.84 -7.23
N GLY A 97 10.86 39.91 -8.01
CA GLY A 97 11.71 40.00 -9.20
C GLY A 97 11.53 41.36 -9.87
N GLU A 98 12.53 41.76 -10.65
CA GLU A 98 12.60 43.10 -11.25
C GLU A 98 11.97 43.18 -12.65
N ASP A 99 12.02 42.08 -13.40
CA ASP A 99 11.51 41.98 -14.77
C ASP A 99 10.08 41.42 -14.86
N LEU A 100 9.24 42.08 -15.66
CA LEU A 100 7.83 41.74 -15.82
C LEU A 100 7.61 40.41 -16.55
N ASP A 101 8.40 40.11 -17.58
CA ASP A 101 8.25 38.88 -18.37
C ASP A 101 8.69 37.65 -17.55
N SER A 102 9.73 37.82 -16.73
CA SER A 102 10.18 36.87 -15.72
C SER A 102 9.09 36.60 -14.68
N ILE A 103 8.47 37.64 -14.11
CA ILE A 103 7.35 37.48 -13.16
C ILE A 103 6.14 36.79 -13.81
N ASN A 104 5.76 37.18 -15.03
CA ASN A 104 4.67 36.53 -15.77
C ASN A 104 4.98 35.04 -15.99
N THR A 105 6.19 34.72 -16.45
CA THR A 105 6.66 33.34 -16.65
C THR A 105 6.62 32.54 -15.34
N ALA A 106 7.05 33.13 -14.22
CA ALA A 106 6.96 32.50 -12.91
C ALA A 106 5.51 32.19 -12.52
N MET A 107 4.60 33.16 -12.68
CA MET A 107 3.18 33.00 -12.36
C MET A 107 2.50 31.90 -13.17
N THR A 108 2.90 31.66 -14.42
CA THR A 108 2.39 30.51 -15.21
C THR A 108 2.76 29.13 -14.65
N LYS A 109 3.82 29.04 -13.82
CA LYS A 109 4.33 27.79 -13.26
C LYS A 109 3.83 27.50 -11.84
N VAL A 110 3.10 28.45 -11.23
CA VAL A 110 2.44 28.27 -9.94
C VAL A 110 1.27 27.31 -10.09
N SER A 111 1.27 26.24 -9.30
CA SER A 111 0.24 25.21 -9.32
C SER A 111 -0.35 24.97 -7.93
N TYR A 112 -1.59 24.50 -7.88
CA TYR A 112 -2.18 23.93 -6.66
C TYR A 112 -1.93 22.43 -6.64
N ILE A 113 -1.32 21.94 -5.56
CA ILE A 113 -1.04 20.52 -5.36
C ILE A 113 -1.85 19.95 -4.20
N ASN A 114 -2.32 18.71 -4.35
CA ASN A 114 -2.91 17.93 -3.27
C ASN A 114 -2.53 16.46 -3.41
N SER A 115 -1.62 16.00 -2.55
CA SER A 115 -1.11 14.63 -2.49
C SER A 115 -1.78 13.79 -1.40
N ARG A 116 -2.93 14.24 -0.88
CA ARG A 116 -3.77 13.44 0.01
C ARG A 116 -4.48 12.34 -0.80
N GLN A 117 -4.45 11.11 -0.30
CA GLN A 117 -5.20 9.98 -0.85
C GLN A 117 -6.72 10.24 -0.87
N PHE A 118 -7.21 10.97 0.15
CA PHE A 118 -8.60 11.43 0.24
C PHE A 118 -8.62 12.95 0.49
N PRO A 119 -8.55 13.77 -0.56
CA PRO A 119 -8.62 15.22 -0.44
C PRO A 119 -9.91 15.68 0.24
N THR A 120 -9.84 16.74 1.04
CA THR A 120 -11.03 17.37 1.61
C THR A 120 -11.73 18.18 0.52
N SER A 121 -12.89 17.70 0.05
CA SER A 121 -13.65 18.35 -1.02
C SER A 121 -14.06 19.79 -0.68
N GLY A 122 -14.34 20.57 -1.72
CA GLY A 122 -14.85 21.93 -1.61
C GLY A 122 -13.94 22.99 -2.23
N LEU A 123 -14.33 24.25 -2.03
CA LEU A 123 -13.68 25.40 -2.63
C LEU A 123 -12.42 25.80 -1.85
N ARG A 124 -11.34 26.12 -2.58
CA ARG A 124 -10.19 26.87 -2.09
C ARG A 124 -10.21 28.24 -2.76
N ARG A 125 -10.28 29.31 -1.97
CA ARG A 125 -10.24 30.68 -2.48
C ARG A 125 -8.79 31.07 -2.67
N LEU A 126 -8.43 31.45 -3.89
CA LEU A 126 -7.13 32.04 -4.22
C LEU A 126 -7.27 33.56 -4.29
N HIS A 127 -6.27 34.25 -3.78
CA HIS A 127 -6.18 35.70 -3.79
C HIS A 127 -4.77 36.07 -4.25
N ILE A 128 -4.68 36.83 -5.34
CA ILE A 128 -3.41 37.33 -5.87
C ILE A 128 -3.42 38.85 -5.65
N THR A 129 -2.49 39.31 -4.82
CA THR A 129 -2.21 40.73 -4.55
C THR A 129 -0.86 41.07 -5.16
N THR A 130 -0.74 42.19 -5.86
CA THR A 130 0.53 42.62 -6.46
C THR A 130 0.92 43.99 -5.93
N THR A 131 2.15 44.11 -5.41
CA THR A 131 2.72 45.37 -4.93
C THR A 131 3.89 45.77 -5.83
N VAL A 132 3.72 46.84 -6.61
CA VAL A 132 4.78 47.39 -7.46
C VAL A 132 5.55 48.44 -6.66
N GLN A 133 6.88 48.35 -6.65
CA GLN A 133 7.76 49.40 -6.14
C GLN A 133 8.39 50.11 -7.33
N CYS A 134 8.18 51.42 -7.44
CA CYS A 134 8.71 52.24 -8.53
C CYS A 134 9.70 53.25 -7.96
N PHE A 135 10.71 53.61 -8.75
CA PHE A 135 11.76 54.56 -8.37
C PHE A 135 11.57 55.85 -9.18
N GLY A 136 11.46 57.01 -8.52
CA GLY A 136 11.32 58.31 -9.16
C GLY A 136 10.01 59.04 -8.82
N GLU A 137 9.63 60.02 -9.64
CA GLU A 137 8.37 60.79 -9.53
C GLU A 137 7.21 60.16 -10.34
N ASP A 138 7.46 59.03 -11.02
CA ASP A 138 6.47 58.38 -11.88
C ASP A 138 5.31 57.74 -11.10
N ILE A 139 4.13 57.77 -11.71
CA ILE A 139 2.91 57.17 -11.14
C ILE A 139 3.04 55.64 -11.19
N CYS A 140 3.17 55.00 -10.02
CA CYS A 140 3.18 53.54 -9.94
C CYS A 140 1.90 52.91 -10.54
N LEU A 141 2.09 51.84 -11.31
CA LEU A 141 0.99 51.00 -11.77
C LEU A 141 0.30 50.33 -10.57
N SER A 142 -1.00 50.60 -10.42
CA SER A 142 -1.86 49.88 -9.49
C SER A 142 -2.45 48.65 -10.20
N ILE A 143 -2.09 47.46 -9.72
CA ILE A 143 -2.57 46.19 -10.26
C ILE A 143 -3.71 45.70 -9.35
N PRO A 144 -4.93 45.45 -9.88
CA PRO A 144 -6.07 45.08 -9.05
C PRO A 144 -5.96 43.65 -8.52
N ASP A 145 -6.45 43.43 -7.30
CA ASP A 145 -6.50 42.11 -6.67
C ASP A 145 -7.34 41.10 -7.48
N ILE A 146 -6.74 39.95 -7.79
CA ILE A 146 -7.41 38.87 -8.53
C ILE A 146 -7.94 37.84 -7.54
N LYS A 147 -9.24 37.54 -7.63
CA LYS A 147 -9.93 36.53 -6.83
C LYS A 147 -10.29 35.35 -7.72
N SER A 148 -9.77 34.17 -7.38
CA SER A 148 -10.02 32.92 -8.11
C SER A 148 -10.41 31.80 -7.15
N VAL A 149 -10.85 30.66 -7.68
CA VAL A 149 -11.20 29.47 -6.90
C VAL A 149 -10.66 28.20 -7.54
N VAL A 150 -10.14 27.30 -6.70
CA VAL A 150 -9.88 25.91 -7.08
C VAL A 150 -10.94 25.04 -6.41
N MET A 151 -11.60 24.19 -7.19
CA MET A 151 -12.60 23.26 -6.69
C MET A 151 -11.98 21.87 -6.51
N VAL A 152 -11.85 21.43 -5.25
CA VAL A 152 -11.44 20.06 -4.93
C VAL A 152 -12.67 19.18 -5.00
N LEU A 153 -12.71 18.28 -5.98
CA LEU A 153 -13.81 17.32 -6.13
C LEU A 153 -13.80 16.29 -4.98
N PRO A 154 -14.96 15.71 -4.62
CA PRO A 154 -15.02 14.57 -3.72
C PRO A 154 -14.11 13.42 -4.18
N PRO A 155 -13.26 12.85 -3.31
CA PRO A 155 -12.56 11.61 -3.63
C PRO A 155 -13.58 10.50 -3.87
N SER A 156 -13.26 9.63 -4.82
CA SER A 156 -13.98 8.38 -5.02
C SER A 156 -13.72 7.46 -3.83
N GLU A 157 -14.79 6.91 -3.26
CA GLU A 157 -14.69 6.09 -2.06
C GLU A 157 -14.13 4.69 -2.36
N PRO A 158 -13.28 4.14 -1.48
CA PRO A 158 -12.74 2.81 -1.65
C PRO A 158 -13.77 1.78 -1.22
N ARG A 159 -13.92 0.73 -2.02
CA ARG A 159 -14.75 -0.43 -1.70
C ARG A 159 -13.86 -1.63 -1.44
N ILE A 160 -13.67 -1.95 -0.17
CA ILE A 160 -13.01 -3.17 0.28
C ILE A 160 -13.96 -4.34 0.03
N THR A 161 -13.48 -5.36 -0.67
CA THR A 161 -14.22 -6.59 -0.99
C THR A 161 -13.44 -7.78 -0.50
N ILE A 162 -14.07 -8.56 0.39
CA ILE A 162 -13.55 -9.83 0.90
C ILE A 162 -14.24 -10.97 0.14
N SER A 163 -13.43 -11.83 -0.45
CA SER A 163 -13.85 -12.97 -1.26
C SER A 163 -13.08 -14.24 -0.89
N GLY A 164 -13.60 -15.40 -1.31
CA GLY A 164 -13.00 -16.71 -1.02
C GLY A 164 -14.05 -17.78 -0.75
N SER A 165 -13.58 -18.99 -0.43
CA SER A 165 -14.44 -20.13 -0.08
C SER A 165 -15.16 -19.91 1.25
N ASN A 166 -16.49 -19.76 1.19
CA ASN A 166 -17.35 -19.45 2.35
C ASN A 166 -17.86 -20.69 3.10
N ARG A 167 -17.45 -21.90 2.69
CA ARG A 167 -17.85 -23.15 3.34
C ARG A 167 -16.68 -24.13 3.42
N LEU A 168 -16.44 -24.65 4.62
CA LEU A 168 -15.33 -25.53 4.94
C LEU A 168 -15.83 -26.82 5.59
N VAL A 169 -16.02 -27.86 4.77
CA VAL A 169 -16.37 -29.21 5.24
C VAL A 169 -15.10 -30.01 5.51
N ARG A 170 -14.92 -30.53 6.73
CA ARG A 170 -13.73 -31.33 7.10
C ARG A 170 -14.07 -32.55 7.98
N PRO A 171 -13.28 -33.65 7.91
CA PRO A 171 -13.38 -34.75 8.87
C PRO A 171 -13.22 -34.26 10.31
N GLY A 172 -13.94 -34.86 11.26
CA GLY A 172 -13.83 -34.50 12.67
C GLY A 172 -12.42 -34.66 13.26
N ALA A 173 -11.60 -35.54 12.68
CA ALA A 173 -10.20 -35.71 13.06
C ALA A 173 -9.38 -34.41 12.89
N ASP A 174 -9.61 -33.67 11.79
CA ASP A 174 -8.89 -32.43 11.47
C ASP A 174 -9.22 -31.32 12.49
N LEU A 175 -10.49 -31.20 12.88
CA LEU A 175 -10.94 -30.22 13.87
C LEU A 175 -10.36 -30.51 15.27
N ARG A 176 -10.15 -31.78 15.61
CA ARG A 176 -9.52 -32.19 16.89
C ARG A 176 -8.00 -32.09 16.85
N GLY A 177 -7.39 -32.20 15.67
CA GLY A 177 -5.95 -32.22 15.46
C GLY A 177 -5.21 -31.01 16.05
N PRO A 178 -3.90 -31.12 16.33
CA PRO A 178 -3.10 -30.04 16.91
C PRO A 178 -3.04 -28.80 16.01
N LEU A 179 -3.11 -28.99 14.69
CA LEU A 179 -3.11 -27.91 13.70
C LEU A 179 -4.48 -27.25 13.50
N GLY A 180 -5.58 -27.90 13.91
CA GLY A 180 -6.94 -27.48 13.62
C GLY A 180 -7.27 -27.39 12.14
N VAL A 181 -8.39 -26.73 11.83
CA VAL A 181 -8.77 -26.35 10.47
C VAL A 181 -8.52 -24.86 10.25
N ALA A 182 -8.17 -24.46 9.02
CA ALA A 182 -7.92 -23.07 8.63
C ALA A 182 -9.16 -22.50 7.92
N PRO A 183 -9.99 -21.66 8.56
CA PRO A 183 -11.23 -21.17 7.94
C PRO A 183 -10.94 -20.35 6.69
N PHE A 184 -10.09 -19.33 6.81
CA PHE A 184 -9.85 -18.33 5.77
C PHE A 184 -8.68 -18.68 4.84
N LYS A 185 -8.46 -19.97 4.53
CA LYS A 185 -7.29 -20.42 3.75
C LYS A 185 -7.24 -19.84 2.33
N GLU A 186 -8.40 -19.66 1.71
CA GLU A 186 -8.60 -19.20 0.31
C GLU A 186 -9.18 -17.77 0.28
N LEU A 187 -8.94 -16.99 1.33
CA LEU A 187 -9.36 -15.60 1.44
C LEU A 187 -8.58 -14.70 0.48
N GLN A 188 -9.26 -13.76 -0.18
CA GLN A 188 -8.66 -12.64 -0.90
C GLN A 188 -9.35 -11.33 -0.51
N ILE A 189 -8.55 -10.28 -0.27
CA ILE A 189 -9.02 -8.93 0.07
C ILE A 189 -8.56 -7.97 -1.02
N THR A 190 -9.51 -7.42 -1.76
CA THR A 190 -9.25 -6.42 -2.81
C THR A 190 -9.91 -5.10 -2.42
N SER A 191 -9.25 -3.96 -2.61
CA SER A 191 -9.91 -2.66 -2.58
C SER A 191 -9.93 -2.02 -3.97
N THR A 192 -11.12 -1.54 -4.31
CA THR A 192 -11.44 -0.97 -5.62
C THR A 192 -11.98 0.43 -5.47
N VAL A 193 -11.56 1.32 -6.37
CA VAL A 193 -12.05 2.69 -6.41
C VAL A 193 -12.85 2.87 -7.71
N MET A 194 -14.08 3.34 -7.59
CA MET A 194 -14.89 3.72 -8.75
C MET A 194 -14.38 5.04 -9.31
N LYS A 195 -13.68 5.00 -10.46
CA LYS A 195 -13.25 6.23 -11.12
C LYS A 195 -14.49 7.04 -11.54
N GLY A 196 -14.73 8.15 -10.85
CA GLY A 196 -15.79 9.09 -11.21
C GLY A 196 -15.60 9.64 -12.62
N ASP A 197 -16.70 9.87 -13.32
CA ASP A 197 -16.70 10.33 -14.71
C ASP A 197 -15.86 11.60 -14.87
N SER A 198 -14.68 11.42 -15.46
CA SER A 198 -13.84 12.53 -15.85
C SER A 198 -14.51 13.20 -17.05
N PHE A 199 -14.95 14.45 -16.89
CA PHE A 199 -15.63 15.22 -17.94
C PHE A 199 -14.71 15.39 -19.17
N GLY A 200 -14.78 14.44 -20.11
CA GLY A 200 -13.88 14.40 -21.27
C GLY A 200 -13.76 13.02 -21.93
N GLY A 201 -14.81 12.60 -22.64
CA GLY A 201 -14.73 11.49 -23.61
C GLY A 201 -15.15 10.12 -23.08
N SER A 202 -16.05 9.48 -23.84
CA SER A 202 -16.63 8.15 -23.56
C SER A 202 -15.56 7.07 -23.29
N ARG A 203 -15.38 6.72 -22.01
CA ARG A 203 -14.72 5.49 -21.57
C ARG A 203 -15.55 4.89 -20.44
N ARG A 204 -15.73 3.56 -20.48
CA ARG A 204 -16.51 2.79 -19.49
C ARG A 204 -16.01 3.05 -18.06
N PRO A 205 -16.86 2.92 -17.03
CA PRO A 205 -16.44 2.99 -15.63
C PRO A 205 -15.25 2.07 -15.36
N GLY A 206 -14.08 2.69 -15.20
CA GLY A 206 -12.82 1.98 -14.95
C GLY A 206 -12.71 1.69 -13.46
N VAL A 207 -12.94 0.44 -13.08
CA VAL A 207 -12.60 -0.03 -11.73
C VAL A 207 -11.08 -0.13 -11.66
N MET A 208 -10.47 0.60 -10.73
CA MET A 208 -9.03 0.54 -10.47
C MET A 208 -8.80 -0.10 -9.11
N GLU A 209 -7.98 -1.15 -9.07
CA GLU A 209 -7.44 -1.66 -7.81
C GLU A 209 -6.40 -0.68 -7.28
N LEU A 210 -6.42 -0.42 -5.98
CA LEU A 210 -5.47 0.48 -5.33
C LEU A 210 -4.86 -0.23 -4.11
N MET A 211 -3.55 -0.04 -3.90
CA MET A 211 -2.87 -0.60 -2.74
C MET A 211 -3.14 0.26 -1.50
N HIS A 212 -4.21 -0.10 -0.79
CA HIS A 212 -4.63 0.49 0.48
C HIS A 212 -4.06 -0.29 1.68
N ASN A 213 -3.95 0.39 2.82
CA ASN A 213 -3.61 -0.24 4.10
C ASN A 213 -4.90 -0.40 4.93
N LEU A 214 -5.04 -1.55 5.57
CA LEU A 214 -6.11 -1.82 6.53
C LEU A 214 -5.67 -1.41 7.94
N ASP A 215 -6.64 -1.17 8.82
CA ASP A 215 -6.41 -0.79 10.23
C ASP A 215 -6.79 -1.89 11.22
N TYR A 216 -7.84 -2.67 10.94
CA TYR A 216 -8.19 -3.91 11.62
C TYR A 216 -9.02 -4.86 10.74
N CYS A 217 -9.07 -6.12 11.16
CA CYS A 217 -9.98 -7.15 10.69
C CYS A 217 -10.52 -7.95 11.88
N ASP A 218 -11.84 -7.99 12.02
CA ASP A 218 -12.56 -8.77 13.03
C ASP A 218 -13.07 -10.08 12.44
N VAL A 219 -12.78 -11.19 13.11
CA VAL A 219 -13.39 -12.51 12.91
C VAL A 219 -14.32 -12.78 14.10
N LEU A 220 -15.60 -12.47 13.92
CA LEU A 220 -16.62 -12.63 14.95
C LEU A 220 -17.34 -13.97 14.82
N VAL A 221 -17.72 -14.55 15.96
CA VAL A 221 -18.49 -15.79 16.04
C VAL A 221 -19.98 -15.48 15.82
N ILE A 222 -20.66 -16.28 15.00
CA ILE A 222 -22.11 -16.17 14.77
C ILE A 222 -22.83 -17.27 15.58
N GLY A 223 -23.82 -16.86 16.38
CA GLY A 223 -24.54 -17.74 17.31
C GLY A 223 -23.96 -17.63 18.72
N ASP A 224 -24.00 -18.73 19.47
CA ASP A 224 -23.45 -18.80 20.83
C ASP A 224 -21.93 -18.53 20.84
N GLU A 225 -21.38 -18.00 21.92
CA GLU A 225 -19.94 -17.83 22.07
C GLU A 225 -19.17 -19.16 22.04
N LEU A 226 -17.86 -19.12 21.77
CA LEU A 226 -16.98 -20.29 21.79
C LEU A 226 -16.90 -20.85 23.21
N ASN A 227 -17.20 -22.13 23.38
CA ASN A 227 -17.02 -22.80 24.66
C ASN A 227 -15.52 -23.14 24.86
N PRO A 228 -14.80 -22.52 25.82
CA PRO A 228 -13.34 -22.66 25.91
C PRO A 228 -12.85 -24.07 26.31
N GLU A 229 -13.72 -24.93 26.84
CA GLU A 229 -13.39 -26.34 27.10
C GLU A 229 -13.47 -27.21 25.84
N ARG A 230 -14.16 -26.75 24.79
CA ARG A 230 -14.52 -27.57 23.62
C ARG A 230 -14.02 -26.99 22.31
N GLU A 231 -13.95 -25.68 22.20
CA GLU A 231 -13.65 -24.93 21.00
C GLU A 231 -12.53 -23.94 21.27
N SER A 232 -11.67 -23.72 20.28
CA SER A 232 -10.80 -22.54 20.28
C SER A 232 -10.67 -21.97 18.88
N LEU A 233 -10.51 -20.66 18.84
CA LEU A 233 -10.17 -19.89 17.65
C LEU A 233 -8.88 -19.15 18.01
N GLU A 234 -7.81 -19.42 17.27
CA GLU A 234 -6.45 -19.01 17.63
C GLU A 234 -5.66 -18.56 16.40
N ILE A 235 -4.76 -17.61 16.59
CA ILE A 235 -3.73 -17.22 15.63
C ILE A 235 -2.38 -17.25 16.32
N HIS A 236 -1.41 -17.96 15.73
CA HIS A 236 -0.08 -18.06 16.32
C HIS A 236 0.70 -16.75 16.10
N HIS A 237 1.35 -16.21 17.13
CA HIS A 237 2.07 -14.92 17.07
C HIS A 237 3.08 -14.85 15.91
N SER A 238 3.68 -15.97 15.50
CA SER A 238 4.60 -15.99 14.34
C SER A 238 3.97 -15.58 13.01
N ALA A 239 2.64 -15.61 12.87
CA ALA A 239 1.93 -15.07 11.69
C ALA A 239 1.91 -13.53 11.65
N LEU A 240 2.07 -12.89 12.81
CA LEU A 240 2.07 -11.44 13.03
C LEU A 240 3.50 -10.87 13.12
N LEU A 241 4.49 -11.70 13.46
CA LEU A 241 5.90 -11.28 13.53
C LEU A 241 6.40 -10.70 12.19
N GLY A 242 7.14 -9.60 12.28
CA GLY A 242 7.65 -8.87 11.11
C GLY A 242 6.59 -8.02 10.38
N LYS A 243 5.34 -8.04 10.84
CA LYS A 243 4.24 -7.19 10.34
C LYS A 243 3.94 -6.09 11.35
N HIS A 244 3.19 -5.07 10.94
CA HIS A 244 2.73 -4.00 11.83
C HIS A 244 1.41 -4.36 12.53
N LEU A 245 1.22 -5.65 12.84
CA LEU A 245 -0.04 -6.25 13.30
C LEU A 245 0.10 -6.89 14.68
N ASP A 246 -0.99 -6.86 15.43
CA ASP A 246 -1.20 -7.56 16.70
C ASP A 246 -2.62 -8.16 16.73
N ALA A 247 -2.94 -9.02 17.71
CA ALA A 247 -4.25 -9.65 17.78
C ALA A 247 -4.74 -9.91 19.21
N THR A 248 -6.04 -9.69 19.44
CA THR A 248 -6.75 -10.05 20.67
C THR A 248 -7.77 -11.15 20.38
N ASN A 249 -7.87 -12.11 21.31
CA ASN A 249 -8.81 -13.23 21.25
C ASN A 249 -9.83 -13.16 22.40
N SER A 250 -11.06 -13.58 22.10
CA SER A 250 -12.17 -13.67 23.04
C SER A 250 -13.01 -14.92 22.75
N THR A 251 -13.99 -15.20 23.61
CA THR A 251 -15.04 -16.19 23.35
C THR A 251 -15.96 -15.77 22.18
N SER A 252 -16.02 -14.47 21.87
CA SER A 252 -16.82 -13.90 20.78
C SER A 252 -16.07 -13.77 19.44
N GLY A 253 -14.75 -13.96 19.39
CA GLY A 253 -13.97 -13.86 18.14
C GLY A 253 -12.48 -13.59 18.30
N ILE A 254 -11.86 -13.14 17.20
CA ILE A 254 -10.51 -12.57 17.16
C ILE A 254 -10.56 -11.22 16.43
N SER A 255 -9.89 -10.22 16.99
CA SER A 255 -9.61 -8.94 16.32
C SER A 255 -8.12 -8.87 16.00
N ILE A 256 -7.77 -8.71 14.72
CA ILE A 256 -6.39 -8.43 14.27
C ILE A 256 -6.32 -6.94 13.95
N TYR A 257 -5.37 -6.20 14.49
CA TYR A 257 -5.29 -4.74 14.35
C TYR A 257 -3.86 -4.24 14.12
N GLY A 258 -3.76 -3.07 13.48
CA GLY A 258 -2.52 -2.41 13.12
C GLY A 258 -2.48 -1.98 11.65
N VAL A 259 -1.80 -0.86 11.34
CA VAL A 259 -1.79 -0.30 9.98
C VAL A 259 -0.78 -1.03 9.11
N ASP A 260 -1.26 -1.89 8.20
CA ASP A 260 -0.44 -2.67 7.27
C ASP A 260 -1.21 -2.98 5.97
N SER A 261 -0.53 -3.52 4.97
CA SER A 261 -1.06 -3.88 3.65
C SER A 261 -2.11 -5.01 3.70
N MET A 262 -3.04 -5.01 2.74
CA MET A 262 -4.04 -6.08 2.57
C MET A 262 -3.41 -7.47 2.46
N ALA A 263 -2.30 -7.61 1.74
CA ALA A 263 -1.57 -8.88 1.61
C ALA A 263 -1.03 -9.41 2.94
N HIS A 264 -0.65 -8.53 3.88
CA HIS A 264 -0.22 -8.91 5.23
C HIS A 264 -1.40 -9.38 6.09
N TYR A 265 -2.56 -8.72 5.99
CA TYR A 265 -3.79 -9.18 6.62
C TYR A 265 -4.27 -10.53 6.06
N GLU A 266 -4.25 -10.73 4.74
CA GLU A 266 -4.53 -12.04 4.14
C GLU A 266 -3.62 -13.13 4.71
N GLN A 267 -2.31 -12.87 4.78
CA GLN A 267 -1.35 -13.83 5.32
C GLN A 267 -1.65 -14.18 6.79
N ALA A 268 -2.00 -13.19 7.62
CA ALA A 268 -2.37 -13.42 9.02
C ALA A 268 -3.68 -14.23 9.14
N LEU A 269 -4.75 -13.83 8.43
CA LEU A 269 -6.05 -14.48 8.44
C LEU A 269 -5.97 -15.93 7.91
N ARG A 270 -5.15 -16.20 6.89
CA ARG A 270 -4.86 -17.56 6.39
C ARG A 270 -4.14 -18.45 7.43
N GLN A 271 -3.52 -17.88 8.48
CA GLN A 271 -2.91 -18.63 9.60
C GLN A 271 -3.83 -18.83 10.81
N LEU A 272 -5.02 -18.23 10.81
CA LEU A 272 -6.03 -18.44 11.86
C LEU A 272 -6.50 -19.91 11.83
N ARG A 273 -6.71 -20.50 13.02
CA ARG A 273 -7.10 -21.89 13.21
C ARG A 273 -8.31 -22.01 14.13
N TYR A 274 -9.28 -22.82 13.70
CA TYR A 274 -10.40 -23.27 14.53
C TYR A 274 -10.18 -24.72 14.94
N ARG A 275 -10.47 -25.03 16.20
CA ARG A 275 -10.35 -26.37 16.79
C ARG A 275 -11.62 -26.72 17.54
N ASN A 276 -12.01 -28.00 17.48
CA ASN A 276 -13.14 -28.53 18.24
C ASN A 276 -12.80 -29.92 18.79
N GLN A 277 -12.85 -30.08 20.11
CA GLN A 277 -12.55 -31.34 20.81
C GLN A 277 -13.66 -32.40 20.62
N ARG A 278 -14.90 -31.97 20.40
CA ARG A 278 -16.11 -32.82 20.27
C ARG A 278 -16.81 -32.59 18.92
N PRO A 279 -16.13 -32.86 17.78
CA PRO A 279 -16.67 -32.60 16.44
C PRO A 279 -17.93 -33.41 16.13
N ALA A 280 -18.13 -34.58 16.77
CA ALA A 280 -19.34 -35.38 16.61
C ALA A 280 -20.63 -34.72 17.15
N THR A 281 -20.51 -33.65 17.94
CA THR A 281 -21.64 -32.82 18.40
C THR A 281 -21.73 -31.48 17.66
N LEU A 282 -20.87 -31.23 16.67
CA LEU A 282 -20.86 -29.99 15.89
C LEU A 282 -21.66 -30.19 14.59
N SER A 283 -22.80 -29.52 14.48
CA SER A 283 -23.55 -29.41 13.22
C SER A 283 -22.83 -28.47 12.25
N GLU A 284 -22.72 -27.20 12.65
CA GLU A 284 -22.03 -26.12 11.94
C GLU A 284 -21.42 -25.14 12.96
N ARG A 285 -20.37 -24.42 12.54
CA ARG A 285 -19.88 -23.22 13.21
C ARG A 285 -19.75 -22.10 12.19
N ARG A 286 -20.29 -20.92 12.48
CA ARG A 286 -20.24 -19.78 11.56
C ARG A 286 -19.40 -18.64 12.13
N PHE A 287 -18.58 -18.06 11.25
CA PHE A 287 -17.71 -16.91 11.53
C PHE A 287 -18.00 -15.81 10.53
N ARG A 288 -18.03 -14.55 10.98
CA ARG A 288 -18.12 -13.36 10.14
C ARG A 288 -16.79 -12.63 10.16
N LEU A 289 -16.19 -12.44 8.99
CA LEU A 289 -15.02 -11.61 8.79
C LEU A 289 -15.43 -10.25 8.21
N THR A 290 -14.95 -9.18 8.85
CA THR A 290 -15.04 -7.79 8.37
C THR A 290 -13.70 -7.10 8.56
N CYS A 291 -13.25 -6.32 7.56
CA CYS A 291 -12.02 -5.52 7.62
C CYS A 291 -12.31 -4.06 7.33
N SER A 292 -11.40 -3.16 7.73
CA SER A 292 -11.58 -1.73 7.53
C SER A 292 -10.30 -0.95 7.21
N GLU A 293 -10.52 0.28 6.76
CA GLU A 293 -9.53 1.29 6.44
C GLU A 293 -9.96 2.67 7.00
N LEU A 294 -8.97 3.54 7.26
CA LEU A 294 -9.12 4.90 7.77
C LEU A 294 -9.84 5.00 9.14
N ASN A 295 -9.40 4.18 10.08
CA ASN A 295 -9.93 3.99 11.43
C ASN A 295 -11.43 3.64 11.41
N GLY A 296 -11.79 2.60 10.64
CA GLY A 296 -13.17 2.13 10.54
C GLY A 296 -14.09 3.00 9.66
N ARG A 297 -13.58 4.03 8.97
CA ARG A 297 -14.38 4.88 8.07
C ARG A 297 -14.91 4.10 6.86
N TYR A 298 -14.09 3.20 6.32
CA TYR A 298 -14.46 2.34 5.20
C TYR A 298 -14.37 0.88 5.66
N THR A 299 -15.46 0.14 5.50
CA THR A 299 -15.57 -1.26 5.91
C THR A 299 -15.81 -2.16 4.70
N SER A 300 -15.41 -3.43 4.81
CA SER A 300 -15.70 -4.44 3.82
C SER A 300 -17.16 -4.91 3.85
N ASN A 301 -17.54 -5.72 2.86
CA ASN A 301 -18.68 -6.62 3.03
C ASN A 301 -18.47 -7.56 4.23
N GLU A 302 -19.58 -8.03 4.81
CA GLU A 302 -19.56 -9.13 5.77
C GLU A 302 -19.27 -10.45 5.03
N PHE A 303 -18.11 -11.06 5.28
CA PHE A 303 -17.77 -12.37 4.73
C PHE A 303 -18.08 -13.46 5.75
N ASN A 304 -19.24 -14.11 5.57
CA ASN A 304 -19.71 -15.17 6.46
C ASN A 304 -19.23 -16.55 5.97
N LEU A 305 -18.56 -17.30 6.85
CA LEU A 305 -18.00 -18.62 6.58
C LEU A 305 -18.58 -19.68 7.52
N GLU A 306 -18.99 -20.82 6.96
CA GLU A 306 -19.48 -22.02 7.67
C GLU A 306 -18.39 -23.10 7.74
N VAL A 307 -18.06 -23.58 8.93
CA VAL A 307 -17.28 -24.81 9.17
C VAL A 307 -18.23 -25.92 9.59
N SER A 308 -18.23 -27.06 8.90
CA SER A 308 -19.08 -28.21 9.23
C SER A 308 -18.34 -29.54 9.09
N VAL A 309 -18.83 -30.56 9.81
CA VAL A 309 -18.15 -31.86 9.90
C VAL A 309 -18.64 -32.82 8.83
N LEU A 310 -17.70 -33.49 8.15
CA LEU A 310 -18.01 -34.55 7.19
C LEU A 310 -18.53 -35.79 7.94
N HIS A 311 -19.85 -35.89 8.03
CA HIS A 311 -20.53 -37.10 8.50
C HIS A 311 -20.52 -38.13 7.37
N HIS A 312 -19.72 -39.18 7.51
CA HIS A 312 -19.85 -40.34 6.63
C HIS A 312 -21.21 -40.99 6.88
N SER A 313 -22.10 -40.96 5.89
CA SER A 313 -23.12 -42.00 5.80
C SER A 313 -22.39 -43.35 5.73
N ALA A 314 -22.85 -44.32 6.53
CA ALA A 314 -22.26 -45.65 6.52
C ALA A 314 -22.27 -46.22 5.09
N PRO A 315 -21.24 -46.99 4.68
CA PRO A 315 -21.26 -47.64 3.38
C PRO A 315 -22.45 -48.59 3.33
N VAL A 316 -23.48 -48.24 2.57
CA VAL A 316 -24.57 -49.15 2.23
C VAL A 316 -23.91 -50.36 1.59
N HIS A 317 -24.03 -51.52 2.24
CA HIS A 317 -23.63 -52.79 1.66
C HIS A 317 -24.49 -53.05 0.42
N VAL A 318 -23.98 -52.66 -0.74
CA VAL A 318 -24.53 -53.09 -2.02
C VAL A 318 -24.17 -54.58 -2.14
N ASN A 319 -25.14 -55.43 -1.82
CA ASN A 319 -24.98 -56.87 -1.93
C ASN A 319 -24.59 -57.25 -3.37
N HIS A 320 -23.37 -57.77 -3.54
CA HIS A 320 -22.96 -58.40 -4.79
C HIS A 320 -23.74 -59.69 -5.00
N MET A 321 -24.77 -59.67 -5.87
CA MET A 321 -25.32 -60.87 -6.50
C MET A 321 -25.70 -60.62 -7.96
N ALA A 322 -25.53 -61.66 -8.78
CA ALA A 322 -25.93 -61.80 -10.17
C ALA A 322 -25.28 -60.86 -11.22
N ALA A 323 -24.13 -61.30 -11.76
CA ALA A 323 -24.06 -61.79 -13.15
C ALA A 323 -22.62 -62.22 -13.52
N GLN A 324 -22.38 -63.53 -13.65
CA GLN A 324 -21.20 -64.04 -14.37
C GLN A 324 -21.52 -64.13 -15.86
N ALA A 325 -20.69 -63.51 -16.71
CA ALA A 325 -20.70 -63.72 -18.16
C ALA A 325 -19.45 -64.53 -18.55
N PRO A 326 -19.58 -65.67 -19.24
CA PRO A 326 -18.45 -66.54 -19.53
C PRO A 326 -17.75 -66.22 -20.86
N PHE A 327 -16.42 -66.36 -20.85
CA PHE A 327 -15.49 -66.51 -21.99
C PHE A 327 -15.53 -65.52 -23.17
N MET A 328 -14.47 -64.69 -23.27
CA MET A 328 -13.57 -64.71 -24.43
C MET A 328 -12.11 -64.54 -24.00
N ARG A 329 -11.20 -65.35 -24.55
CA ARG A 329 -9.74 -65.13 -24.56
C ARG A 329 -9.36 -64.49 -25.90
N PRO A 330 -8.33 -63.65 -25.96
CA PRO A 330 -7.08 -64.14 -26.58
C PRO A 330 -5.75 -63.63 -25.97
N VAL A 331 -4.78 -64.54 -25.97
CA VAL A 331 -3.33 -64.37 -26.24
C VAL A 331 -2.49 -63.41 -25.36
N HIS A 332 -1.48 -64.01 -24.71
CA HIS A 332 -0.38 -63.33 -24.01
C HIS A 332 0.60 -62.63 -24.97
N HIS A 333 1.14 -61.48 -24.55
CA HIS A 333 2.54 -61.09 -24.83
C HIS A 333 3.20 -60.70 -23.48
N PRO A 334 4.41 -61.17 -23.16
CA PRO A 334 5.01 -60.96 -21.85
C PRO A 334 5.87 -59.69 -21.80
N LEU A 335 5.64 -58.85 -20.78
CA LEU A 335 6.63 -57.88 -20.32
C LEU A 335 6.81 -58.08 -18.81
N MET A 336 8.00 -58.51 -18.42
CA MET A 336 8.32 -58.75 -17.01
C MET A 336 8.49 -57.43 -16.26
N ILE A 337 7.86 -57.30 -15.10
CA ILE A 337 8.32 -56.40 -14.04
C ILE A 337 8.47 -57.26 -12.78
N HIS A 338 9.71 -57.57 -12.43
CA HIS A 338 10.03 -58.20 -11.15
C HIS A 338 9.88 -57.18 -10.03
N ALA A 339 9.12 -57.52 -8.99
CA ALA A 339 9.24 -56.85 -7.69
C ALA A 339 10.51 -57.34 -7.00
N LEU A 340 11.32 -56.43 -6.44
CA LEU A 340 12.36 -56.78 -5.48
C LEU A 340 12.41 -55.77 -4.33
N ASN A 341 12.75 -56.32 -3.17
CA ASN A 341 12.76 -55.65 -1.89
C ASN A 341 14.11 -54.93 -1.64
N SER A 342 14.19 -54.20 -0.54
CA SER A 342 15.37 -53.48 -0.05
C SER A 342 16.68 -54.29 0.03
N HIS A 343 17.82 -53.68 -0.36
CA HIS A 343 18.92 -53.30 0.58
C HIS A 343 20.16 -52.67 -0.12
N MET A 344 20.70 -51.62 0.53
CA MET A 344 22.13 -51.23 0.61
C MET A 344 22.95 -50.71 -0.60
N SER A 345 23.53 -49.52 -0.36
CA SER A 345 24.93 -49.14 -0.66
C SER A 345 25.39 -48.98 -2.11
N GLY A 346 25.34 -47.73 -2.62
CA GLY A 346 26.09 -47.29 -3.79
C GLY A 346 26.05 -45.77 -3.93
N SER A 347 27.20 -45.10 -3.82
CA SER A 347 27.30 -43.63 -3.87
C SER A 347 27.21 -43.09 -5.30
N ALA A 348 26.08 -42.47 -5.64
CA ALA A 348 25.94 -41.57 -6.77
C ALA A 348 25.19 -40.31 -6.32
N PRO A 349 25.54 -39.09 -6.78
CA PRO A 349 24.78 -37.89 -6.44
C PRO A 349 23.34 -38.04 -6.96
N PRO A 350 22.30 -37.79 -6.14
CA PRO A 350 20.93 -37.87 -6.62
C PRO A 350 20.73 -36.84 -7.74
N ALA A 351 19.99 -37.18 -8.80
CA ALA A 351 19.85 -36.33 -9.99
C ALA A 351 19.44 -34.87 -9.68
N ALA A 352 18.72 -34.65 -8.57
CA ALA A 352 18.43 -33.33 -8.03
C ALA A 352 19.68 -32.45 -7.80
N THR A 353 20.80 -33.01 -7.31
CA THR A 353 22.05 -32.25 -7.12
C THR A 353 22.68 -31.81 -8.44
N ALA A 354 22.64 -32.66 -9.48
CA ALA A 354 23.10 -32.27 -10.81
C ALA A 354 22.23 -31.13 -11.39
N VAL A 355 20.90 -31.22 -11.24
CA VAL A 355 19.97 -30.15 -11.64
C VAL A 355 20.24 -28.85 -10.86
N ILE A 356 20.44 -28.92 -9.54
CA ILE A 356 20.75 -27.74 -8.71
C ILE A 356 22.06 -27.08 -9.15
N VAL A 357 23.13 -27.86 -9.39
CA VAL A 357 24.42 -27.33 -9.87
C VAL A 357 24.28 -26.68 -11.25
N VAL A 358 23.53 -27.27 -12.17
CA VAL A 358 23.24 -26.69 -13.49
C VAL A 358 22.43 -25.38 -13.37
N CYS A 359 21.41 -25.34 -12.50
CA CYS A 359 20.63 -24.13 -12.24
C CYS A 359 21.49 -23.01 -11.63
N ILE A 360 22.37 -23.32 -10.67
CA ILE A 360 23.29 -22.34 -10.07
C ILE A 360 24.26 -21.81 -11.14
N ALA A 361 24.84 -22.68 -11.96
CA ALA A 361 25.72 -22.27 -13.06
C ALA A 361 25.00 -21.36 -14.07
N ALA A 362 23.77 -21.70 -14.46
CA ALA A 362 22.95 -20.88 -15.36
C ALA A 362 22.62 -19.50 -14.75
N LEU A 363 22.27 -19.43 -13.47
CA LEU A 363 22.01 -18.17 -12.77
C LEU A 363 23.26 -17.28 -12.71
N VAL A 364 24.43 -17.84 -12.43
CA VAL A 364 25.70 -17.08 -12.44
C VAL A 364 25.99 -16.52 -13.83
N VAL A 365 25.80 -17.31 -14.90
CA VAL A 365 25.96 -16.82 -16.29
C VAL A 365 24.98 -15.70 -16.62
N ILE A 366 23.71 -15.82 -16.24
CA ILE A 366 22.70 -14.76 -16.45
C ILE A 366 23.08 -13.47 -15.71
N VAL A 367 23.55 -13.57 -14.45
CA VAL A 367 23.99 -12.40 -13.67
C VAL A 367 25.22 -11.75 -14.29
N VAL A 368 26.22 -12.53 -14.73
CA VAL A 368 27.42 -11.99 -15.40
C VAL A 368 27.05 -11.31 -16.73
N ILE A 369 26.17 -11.91 -17.53
CA ILE A 369 25.68 -11.27 -18.77
C ILE A 369 24.88 -10.00 -18.45
N GLY A 370 24.07 -9.99 -17.40
CA GLY A 370 23.32 -8.80 -16.96
C GLY A 370 24.24 -7.65 -16.55
N VAL A 371 25.24 -7.92 -15.71
CA VAL A 371 26.25 -6.93 -15.30
C VAL A 371 27.07 -6.46 -16.50
N TYR A 372 27.50 -7.36 -17.38
CA TYR A 372 28.24 -6.99 -18.60
C TYR A 372 27.39 -6.13 -19.55
N ARG A 373 26.10 -6.45 -19.73
CA ARG A 373 25.17 -5.63 -20.52
C ARG A 373 25.02 -4.23 -19.94
N ILE A 374 24.81 -4.11 -18.63
CA ILE A 374 24.68 -2.82 -17.94
C ILE A 374 25.96 -1.98 -18.07
N HIS A 375 27.14 -2.59 -17.91
CA HIS A 375 28.42 -1.90 -18.10
C HIS A 375 28.69 -1.52 -19.56
N ALA A 376 28.32 -2.38 -20.53
CA ALA A 376 28.46 -2.05 -21.95
C ALA A 376 27.55 -0.88 -22.35
N THR A 377 26.28 -0.88 -21.94
CA THR A 377 25.37 0.26 -22.20
C THR A 377 25.80 1.54 -21.50
N HIS A 378 26.45 1.45 -20.33
CA HIS A 378 27.03 2.63 -19.68
C HIS A 378 28.28 3.16 -20.38
N GLN A 379 29.07 2.29 -21.04
CA GLN A 379 30.22 2.72 -21.86
C GLN A 379 29.81 3.29 -23.22
N GLU A 380 28.77 2.74 -23.84
CA GLU A 380 28.19 3.29 -25.08
C GLU A 380 27.61 4.68 -24.80
N GLY A 381 26.77 4.85 -23.76
CA GLY A 381 26.24 6.16 -23.38
C GLY A 381 27.31 7.21 -23.07
N SER A 382 28.38 6.85 -22.35
CA SER A 382 29.49 7.79 -22.08
C SER A 382 30.32 8.14 -23.32
N ARG A 383 30.29 7.33 -24.38
CA ARG A 383 31.05 7.58 -25.62
C ARG A 383 30.20 8.32 -26.66
N GLU A 384 28.90 8.08 -26.67
CA GLU A 384 27.93 8.85 -27.46
C GLU A 384 27.86 10.30 -26.94
N GLU A 385 27.86 10.54 -25.62
CA GLU A 385 27.94 11.89 -25.04
C GLU A 385 29.24 12.65 -25.42
N GLU A 386 30.38 11.97 -25.56
CA GLU A 386 31.66 12.59 -25.99
C GLU A 386 31.76 12.80 -27.52
N GLU A 387 31.06 12.00 -28.34
CA GLU A 387 31.02 12.17 -29.80
C GLU A 387 29.94 13.21 -30.22
N GLU A 388 28.75 13.22 -29.59
CA GLU A 388 27.65 14.17 -29.90
C GLU A 388 27.99 15.64 -29.53
N VAL A 389 28.68 15.86 -28.41
CA VAL A 389 29.17 17.20 -28.01
C VAL A 389 30.21 17.74 -29.00
N LYS A 390 30.92 16.86 -29.71
CA LYS A 390 31.97 17.26 -30.65
C LYS A 390 31.45 17.53 -32.06
N GLU A 391 30.40 16.84 -32.49
CA GLU A 391 29.74 17.11 -33.78
C GLU A 391 28.83 18.36 -33.71
N THR A 392 28.28 18.68 -32.53
CA THR A 392 27.37 19.84 -32.37
C THR A 392 28.06 21.22 -32.32
N GLU A 393 29.39 21.31 -32.16
CA GLU A 393 30.12 22.59 -32.25
C GLU A 393 30.52 22.99 -33.69
N GLU A 394 30.54 22.07 -34.67
CA GLU A 394 31.03 22.37 -36.04
C GLU A 394 29.94 22.76 -37.07
N ASP A 395 28.64 22.51 -36.83
CA ASP A 395 27.58 22.64 -37.86
C ASP A 395 26.78 23.97 -37.85
N TRP A 396 26.99 24.86 -36.86
CA TRP A 396 26.13 26.04 -36.68
C TRP A 396 26.38 27.23 -37.62
N ASP A 397 27.44 27.23 -38.41
CA ASP A 397 27.89 28.43 -39.16
C ASP A 397 27.43 28.48 -40.63
N ASN A 398 26.65 27.51 -41.14
CA ASN A 398 26.29 27.41 -42.56
C ASN A 398 24.83 27.01 -42.88
N SER A 399 23.83 27.75 -42.41
CA SER A 399 22.48 27.71 -43.01
C SER A 399 21.86 29.07 -43.26
N ALA A 400 21.76 29.42 -44.54
CA ALA A 400 21.22 30.69 -45.03
C ALA A 400 19.69 30.80 -44.91
N LEU A 401 19.21 32.03 -44.88
CA LEU A 401 17.80 32.43 -44.76
C LEU A 401 16.86 31.71 -45.76
N THR A 402 15.67 31.35 -45.30
CA THR A 402 14.41 31.54 -46.06
C THR A 402 13.26 31.78 -45.09
N ILE A 403 12.88 33.05 -44.87
CA ILE A 403 11.68 33.41 -44.12
C ILE A 403 10.55 33.68 -45.12
N THR A 404 9.57 32.78 -45.19
CA THR A 404 8.39 32.93 -46.05
C THR A 404 7.32 33.77 -45.32
N VAL A 405 7.28 35.07 -45.59
CA VAL A 405 6.27 35.98 -45.03
C VAL A 405 4.96 35.84 -45.81
N ASN A 406 3.86 35.56 -45.13
CA ASN A 406 2.54 35.47 -45.75
C ASN A 406 1.83 36.84 -45.65
N PRO A 407 1.45 37.49 -46.77
CA PRO A 407 0.92 38.85 -46.73
C PRO A 407 -0.51 38.91 -46.20
N MET A 408 -0.78 39.84 -45.27
CA MET A 408 -2.16 40.24 -44.93
C MET A 408 -2.73 41.14 -46.02
N GLU A 409 -3.94 40.83 -46.48
CA GLU A 409 -4.65 41.59 -47.49
C GLU A 409 -5.45 42.73 -46.84
N VAL A 410 -5.09 43.97 -47.15
CA VAL A 410 -5.77 45.17 -46.64
C VAL A 410 -6.97 45.47 -47.53
N ARG A 411 -8.18 45.55 -46.97
CA ARG A 411 -9.29 46.30 -47.55
C ARG A 411 -9.74 47.40 -46.61
N ILE A 412 -9.67 48.62 -47.14
CA ILE A 412 -10.34 49.80 -46.63
C ILE A 412 -11.54 50.03 -47.54
N ASP A 413 -12.72 50.18 -46.95
CA ASP A 413 -13.79 51.12 -47.31
C ASP A 413 -14.78 51.20 -46.13
#